data_AF-A0A5C9A400-F1
#
_entry.id   AF-A0A5C9A400-F1
#
_cell.length_a   1.000
_cell.length_b   1.000
_cell.length_c   1.000
_cell.angle_alpha   90.00
_cell.angle_beta   90.00
_cell.angle_gamma   90.00
#
_symmetry.space_group_name_H-M   'P 1'
#
loop_
_entity.id
_entity.type
_entity.pdbx_description
1 polymer ?
#
loop_
_entity_poly.entity_id
_entity_poly.type
_entity_poly.pdbx_seq_one_letter_code
_entity_poly.pdbx_strand_id
1 'polypeptide(L)'
;MKSSHLFAVALLLSLSACKIVVNVPPGAGGYVRFNENGYGDACSENCEYDVVDIYFDRTFVAVPKRGYSFSGWKQGDRQLCGGSKEDCHISTAGFEGNDSLLAWLRTDEEFYLEPVFVNEYRSEGSAEACFIETAWGEGQGYDMYLHLEDNPVEVRDGFMRRSMRDEFSSGDNRLIPVLETLQVAGDDEYHHFIERLISVDSDVPMVRIYDEDISIYKPDRRKVQITYDPPRNIRFDLELGASITETRTETLRHFEGGVFKEESVRNVSETQTYVGREIVKPALVPFFYPVCRFEFRREIQDRDGQYTEIENLWFDTEYGIPLRQIINGRQYITGSFTPPHPY
;
A
#
# COMPACT_ATOMS: atom_id res chain seq x y z
N MET A 1 -64.67 34.91 4.06
CA MET A 1 -63.80 35.98 3.52
C MET A 1 -62.58 36.04 4.42
N LYS A 2 -61.40 35.62 3.92
CA LYS A 2 -60.24 36.48 3.57
C LYS A 2 -59.84 37.36 4.75
N SER A 3 -58.61 37.44 5.23
CA SER A 3 -57.26 37.06 4.80
C SER A 3 -56.36 37.64 5.90
N SER A 4 -55.28 36.98 6.32
CA SER A 4 -53.94 37.61 6.35
C SER A 4 -52.91 36.61 6.89
N HIS A 5 -52.19 35.94 5.99
CA HIS A 5 -50.89 35.37 6.29
C HIS A 5 -49.85 36.39 5.81
N LEU A 6 -49.09 36.98 6.74
CA LEU A 6 -47.85 37.68 6.42
C LEU A 6 -46.86 36.65 5.86
N PHE A 7 -46.48 36.82 4.58
CA PHE A 7 -45.30 36.16 4.02
C PHE A 7 -44.10 37.09 4.20
N ALA A 8 -43.22 36.75 5.14
CA ALA A 8 -41.91 37.37 5.26
C ALA A 8 -41.01 36.79 4.16
N VAL A 9 -40.61 37.63 3.21
CA VAL A 9 -39.58 37.30 2.22
C VAL A 9 -38.23 37.61 2.86
N ALA A 10 -37.53 36.58 3.32
CA ALA A 10 -36.13 36.67 3.71
C ALA A 10 -35.29 36.75 2.42
N LEU A 11 -34.74 37.94 2.16
CA LEU A 11 -33.79 38.20 1.09
C LEU A 11 -32.44 37.58 1.48
N LEU A 12 -32.13 36.39 0.95
CA LEU A 12 -30.77 35.83 1.00
C LEU A 12 -29.87 36.72 0.15
N LEU A 13 -29.11 37.61 0.79
CA LEU A 13 -27.99 38.33 0.20
C LEU A 13 -26.86 37.31 -0.05
N SER A 14 -26.74 36.82 -1.28
CA SER A 14 -25.52 36.13 -1.73
C SER A 14 -24.40 37.16 -1.76
N LEU A 15 -23.42 37.06 -0.85
CA LEU A 15 -22.22 37.89 -0.93
C LEU A 15 -21.48 37.48 -2.21
N SER A 16 -21.38 38.39 -3.17
CA SER A 16 -20.69 38.13 -4.43
C SER A 16 -19.19 38.34 -4.28
N ALA A 17 -18.39 37.32 -4.54
CA ALA A 17 -16.93 37.37 -4.40
C ALA A 17 -16.26 36.43 -5.41
N CYS A 18 -15.15 36.89 -5.99
CA CYS A 18 -14.32 36.05 -6.85
C CYS A 18 -13.74 34.92 -6.02
N LYS A 19 -13.75 33.69 -6.53
CA LYS A 19 -13.32 32.51 -5.78
C LYS A 19 -12.10 31.86 -6.39
N ILE A 20 -11.21 31.39 -5.52
CA ILE A 20 -10.16 30.43 -5.86
C ILE A 20 -10.57 29.08 -5.28
N VAL A 21 -10.74 28.11 -6.17
CA VAL A 21 -11.07 26.72 -5.82
C VAL A 21 -9.81 25.89 -5.96
N VAL A 22 -9.27 25.45 -4.81
CA VAL A 22 -8.16 24.50 -4.75
C VAL A 22 -8.74 23.10 -4.86
N ASN A 23 -8.63 22.51 -6.04
CA ASN A 23 -9.10 21.16 -6.31
C ASN A 23 -7.92 20.19 -6.25
N VAL A 24 -7.86 19.38 -5.19
CA VAL A 24 -6.95 18.23 -5.11
C VAL A 24 -7.79 16.98 -5.35
N PRO A 25 -7.67 16.30 -6.52
CA PRO A 25 -8.49 15.13 -6.78
C PRO A 25 -8.31 14.05 -5.70
N PRO A 26 -9.36 13.31 -5.33
CA PRO A 26 -9.24 12.22 -4.38
C PRO A 26 -8.17 11.22 -4.82
N GLY A 27 -7.21 10.93 -3.94
CA GLY A 27 -6.11 10.03 -4.26
C GLY A 27 -4.99 10.61 -5.13
N ALA A 28 -4.98 11.91 -5.41
CA ALA A 28 -3.97 12.59 -6.23
C ALA A 28 -2.54 12.59 -5.66
N GLY A 29 -2.20 11.79 -4.65
CA GLY A 29 -0.81 11.63 -4.23
C GLY A 29 -0.16 12.85 -3.54
N GLY A 30 -0.94 13.85 -3.13
CA GLY A 30 -0.43 15.07 -2.48
C GLY A 30 -1.50 15.85 -1.72
N TYR A 31 -1.16 17.07 -1.31
CA TYR A 31 -2.07 18.10 -0.80
C TYR A 31 -1.50 19.49 -1.10
N VAL A 32 -2.27 20.55 -0.90
CA VAL A 32 -1.81 21.94 -1.04
C VAL A 32 -1.74 22.59 0.33
N ARG A 33 -0.66 23.32 0.60
CA ARG A 33 -0.45 24.10 1.83
C ARG A 33 -0.39 25.59 1.51
N PHE A 34 -0.79 26.44 2.46
CA PHE A 34 -0.70 27.90 2.32
C PHE A 34 0.40 28.49 3.20
N ASN A 35 1.10 29.49 2.66
CA ASN A 35 2.15 30.28 3.30
C ASN A 35 3.43 29.50 3.69
N GLU A 36 4.58 30.15 3.62
CA GLU A 36 5.89 29.48 3.70
C GLU A 36 6.23 28.93 5.11
N ASN A 37 5.62 29.47 6.19
CA ASN A 37 6.08 29.30 7.59
C ASN A 37 5.43 28.14 8.41
N GLY A 38 5.04 27.04 7.77
CA GLY A 38 4.82 25.74 8.45
C GLY A 38 3.59 25.56 9.36
N TYR A 39 2.83 26.62 9.71
CA TYR A 39 1.61 26.54 10.53
C TYR A 39 0.40 27.11 9.79
N GLY A 40 -0.05 26.44 8.73
CA GLY A 40 -1.21 26.85 7.94
C GLY A 40 -2.15 25.68 7.66
N ASP A 41 -3.41 26.01 7.40
CA ASP A 41 -4.42 25.06 6.93
C ASP A 41 -3.89 24.30 5.71
N ALA A 42 -4.23 23.01 5.62
CA ALA A 42 -3.89 22.17 4.47
C ALA A 42 -5.17 21.87 3.70
N CYS A 43 -5.12 21.96 2.38
CA CYS A 43 -6.20 21.53 1.53
C CYS A 43 -5.89 20.14 0.94
N SER A 44 -6.64 19.14 1.39
CA SER A 44 -6.53 17.78 0.88
C SER A 44 -7.62 17.42 -0.13
N GLU A 45 -8.73 18.17 -0.18
CA GLU A 45 -9.86 17.96 -1.07
C GLU A 45 -10.70 19.25 -1.13
N ASN A 46 -10.99 19.75 -2.34
CA ASN A 46 -11.89 20.87 -2.66
C ASN A 46 -12.02 21.98 -1.58
N CYS A 47 -11.08 22.92 -1.57
CA CYS A 47 -11.13 24.08 -0.68
C CYS A 47 -11.42 25.36 -1.45
N GLU A 48 -12.25 26.23 -0.90
CA GLU A 48 -12.62 27.51 -1.51
C GLU A 48 -12.03 28.68 -0.72
N TYR A 49 -11.56 29.70 -1.46
CA TYR A 49 -11.04 30.94 -0.90
C TYR A 49 -11.69 32.13 -1.60
N ASP A 50 -12.33 33.00 -0.82
CA ASP A 50 -12.89 34.23 -1.34
C ASP A 50 -11.80 35.29 -1.52
N VAL A 51 -11.79 35.94 -2.68
CA VAL A 51 -10.94 37.07 -3.04
C VAL A 51 -11.80 38.32 -3.06
N VAL A 52 -11.96 38.94 -1.89
CA VAL A 52 -12.95 40.02 -1.66
C VAL A 52 -12.37 41.43 -1.74
N ASP A 53 -11.05 41.58 -1.71
CA ASP A 53 -10.39 42.87 -1.70
C ASP A 53 -9.02 42.86 -2.41
N ILE A 54 -8.39 44.03 -2.42
CA ILE A 54 -7.09 44.27 -3.06
C ILE A 54 -5.89 43.82 -2.20
N TYR A 55 -6.12 43.36 -0.98
CA TYR A 55 -5.10 42.90 -0.04
C TYR A 55 -4.91 41.39 -0.05
N PHE A 56 -5.57 40.67 -0.97
CA PHE A 56 -5.34 39.25 -1.14
C PHE A 56 -3.90 39.00 -1.62
N ASP A 57 -3.16 38.23 -0.83
CA ASP A 57 -1.79 37.83 -1.12
C ASP A 57 -1.55 36.45 -0.49
N ARG A 58 -1.40 35.42 -1.33
CA ARG A 58 -1.22 34.04 -0.88
C ARG A 58 -0.29 33.26 -1.79
N THR A 59 0.56 32.43 -1.17
CA THR A 59 1.34 31.40 -1.86
C THR A 59 0.78 30.03 -1.57
N PHE A 60 0.50 29.27 -2.62
CA PHE A 60 0.01 27.91 -2.60
C PHE A 60 1.16 26.96 -2.96
N VAL A 61 1.47 26.05 -2.03
CA VAL A 61 2.59 25.12 -2.12
C VAL A 61 2.02 23.72 -2.35
N ALA A 62 2.35 23.09 -3.47
CA ALA A 62 1.98 21.71 -3.72
C ALA A 62 2.93 20.77 -2.96
N VAL A 63 2.40 20.07 -1.95
CA VAL A 63 3.20 19.15 -1.13
C VAL A 63 2.90 17.71 -1.57
N PRO A 64 3.83 17.05 -2.29
CA PRO A 64 3.65 15.66 -2.64
C PRO A 64 3.66 14.77 -1.39
N LYS A 65 2.82 13.74 -1.37
CA LYS A 65 2.97 12.62 -0.42
C LYS A 65 4.15 11.76 -0.86
N ARG A 66 4.68 10.95 0.07
CA ARG A 66 5.76 10.00 -0.20
C ARG A 66 5.45 9.19 -1.47
N GLY A 67 6.40 9.16 -2.41
CA GLY A 67 6.27 8.39 -3.65
C GLY A 67 5.59 9.09 -4.82
N TYR A 68 5.28 10.36 -4.66
CA TYR A 68 4.84 11.22 -5.72
C TYR A 68 5.80 12.40 -5.86
N SER A 69 5.93 12.93 -7.07
CA SER A 69 6.49 14.24 -7.32
C SER A 69 5.42 15.19 -7.82
N PHE A 70 5.57 16.45 -7.47
CA PHE A 70 4.80 17.50 -8.09
C PHE A 70 5.29 17.72 -9.53
N SER A 71 4.42 17.45 -10.50
CA SER A 71 4.71 17.62 -11.93
C SER A 71 4.39 19.02 -12.45
N GLY A 72 3.64 19.80 -11.67
CA GLY A 72 3.21 21.16 -12.00
C GLY A 72 1.72 21.40 -11.78
N TRP A 73 1.29 22.65 -11.87
CA TRP A 73 -0.11 23.04 -11.82
C TRP A 73 -0.78 22.72 -13.15
N LYS A 74 -2.02 22.22 -13.10
CA LYS A 74 -2.77 21.84 -14.30
C LYS A 74 -3.01 23.06 -15.19
N GLN A 75 -2.79 22.90 -16.48
CA GLN A 75 -3.07 23.92 -17.47
C GLN A 75 -4.52 23.79 -17.98
N GLY A 76 -5.20 24.92 -18.17
CA GLY A 76 -6.56 24.96 -18.71
C GLY A 76 -7.22 26.32 -18.55
N ASP A 77 -8.47 26.42 -19.01
CA ASP A 77 -9.26 27.63 -18.85
C ASP A 77 -9.50 27.92 -17.36
N ARG A 78 -9.27 29.18 -16.96
CA ARG A 78 -9.40 29.67 -15.58
C ARG A 78 -8.51 28.95 -14.56
N GLN A 79 -7.52 28.17 -15.02
CA GLN A 79 -6.51 27.57 -14.16
C GLN A 79 -5.43 28.59 -13.83
N LEU A 80 -5.23 28.84 -12.54
CA LEU A 80 -4.17 29.70 -12.04
C LEU A 80 -2.85 28.93 -12.03
N CYS A 81 -1.75 29.62 -12.36
CA CYS A 81 -0.40 29.06 -12.41
C CYS A 81 -0.21 27.86 -13.35
N GLY A 82 -1.16 27.58 -14.24
CA GLY A 82 -1.16 26.40 -15.11
C GLY A 82 0.14 26.23 -15.91
N GLY A 83 0.73 25.04 -15.83
CA GLY A 83 2.01 24.69 -16.45
C GLY A 83 3.25 25.04 -15.61
N SER A 84 3.12 25.84 -14.54
CA SER A 84 4.23 26.13 -13.63
C SER A 84 4.54 24.92 -12.74
N LYS A 85 5.83 24.73 -12.44
CA LYS A 85 6.34 23.75 -11.45
C LYS A 85 6.73 24.37 -10.12
N GLU A 86 6.64 25.70 -10.04
CA GLU A 86 6.94 26.46 -8.83
C GLU A 86 5.70 26.60 -7.95
N ASP A 87 5.90 27.05 -6.72
CA ASP A 87 4.81 27.47 -5.84
C ASP A 87 3.97 28.55 -6.53
N CYS A 88 2.64 28.46 -6.38
CA CYS A 88 1.72 29.38 -7.03
C CYS A 88 1.47 30.58 -6.12
N HIS A 89 2.10 31.72 -6.43
CA HIS A 89 1.84 32.99 -5.76
C HIS A 89 0.72 33.75 -6.49
N ILE A 90 -0.31 34.14 -5.75
CA ILE A 90 -1.46 34.92 -6.24
C ILE A 90 -1.61 36.15 -5.36
N SER A 91 -1.58 37.32 -5.99
CA SER A 91 -1.74 38.61 -5.32
C SER A 91 -2.62 39.55 -6.13
N THR A 92 -3.46 40.30 -5.44
CA THR A 92 -4.26 41.41 -6.00
C THR A 92 -3.54 42.77 -5.88
N ALA A 93 -2.27 42.77 -5.47
CA ALA A 93 -1.46 43.97 -5.44
C ALA A 93 -1.46 44.65 -6.84
N GLY A 94 -1.71 45.96 -6.85
CA GLY A 94 -1.81 46.75 -8.10
C GLY A 94 -3.20 46.82 -8.72
N PHE A 95 -4.25 46.27 -8.07
CA PHE A 95 -5.64 46.48 -8.48
C PHE A 95 -6.16 47.89 -8.15
N GLU A 96 -5.45 48.63 -7.28
CA GLU A 96 -5.79 50.00 -6.88
C GLU A 96 -5.93 50.93 -8.10
N GLY A 97 -7.06 51.63 -8.19
CA GLY A 97 -7.35 52.57 -9.27
C GLY A 97 -7.62 51.92 -10.63
N ASN A 98 -7.73 50.59 -10.72
CA ASN A 98 -8.09 49.87 -11.94
C ASN A 98 -9.50 49.28 -11.84
N ASP A 99 -10.50 50.06 -12.28
CA ASP A 99 -11.92 49.69 -12.20
C ASP A 99 -12.24 48.33 -12.86
N SER A 100 -11.53 47.97 -13.93
CA SER A 100 -11.72 46.70 -14.62
C SER A 100 -11.26 45.50 -13.77
N LEU A 101 -10.14 45.62 -13.05
CA LEU A 101 -9.66 44.57 -12.14
C LEU A 101 -10.48 44.52 -10.85
N LEU A 102 -10.89 45.67 -10.32
CA LEU A 102 -11.78 45.76 -9.18
C LEU A 102 -13.18 45.19 -9.48
N ALA A 103 -13.63 45.24 -10.73
CA ALA A 103 -14.90 44.63 -11.13
C ALA A 103 -14.87 43.09 -10.98
N TRP A 104 -13.74 42.44 -11.28
CA TRP A 104 -13.59 40.98 -11.12
C TRP A 104 -13.77 40.52 -9.68
N LEU A 105 -13.26 41.29 -8.70
CA LEU A 105 -13.42 40.98 -7.27
C LEU A 105 -14.88 40.92 -6.80
N ARG A 106 -15.80 41.53 -7.57
CA ARG A 106 -17.25 41.60 -7.26
C ARG A 106 -18.07 40.58 -8.06
N THR A 107 -17.42 39.75 -8.88
CA THR A 107 -18.09 38.67 -9.62
C THR A 107 -18.11 37.39 -8.82
N ASP A 108 -19.01 36.46 -9.13
CA ASP A 108 -19.01 35.09 -8.57
C ASP A 108 -18.17 34.12 -9.42
N GLU A 109 -17.16 34.65 -10.10
CA GLU A 109 -16.34 33.84 -11.00
C GLU A 109 -15.36 32.98 -10.21
N GLU A 110 -15.25 31.73 -10.63
CA GLU A 110 -14.33 30.74 -10.04
C GLU A 110 -13.09 30.57 -10.91
N PHE A 111 -11.95 30.61 -10.23
CA PHE A 111 -10.66 30.24 -10.77
C PHE A 111 -10.12 29.01 -10.03
N TYR A 112 -9.44 28.13 -10.74
CA TYR A 112 -9.05 26.83 -10.23
C TYR A 112 -7.55 26.75 -10.00
N LEU A 113 -7.19 26.03 -8.95
CA LEU A 113 -5.82 25.65 -8.66
C LEU A 113 -5.78 24.13 -8.45
N GLU A 114 -5.30 23.40 -9.45
CA GLU A 114 -5.27 21.94 -9.44
C GLU A 114 -3.82 21.43 -9.57
N PRO A 115 -3.20 20.89 -8.50
CA PRO A 115 -1.85 20.35 -8.59
C PRO A 115 -1.87 19.00 -9.32
N VAL A 116 -0.89 18.78 -10.20
CA VAL A 116 -0.65 17.48 -10.83
C VAL A 116 0.50 16.81 -10.10
N PHE A 117 0.20 15.75 -9.37
CA PHE A 117 1.22 14.88 -8.83
C PHE A 117 1.36 13.65 -9.72
N VAL A 118 2.60 13.30 -10.02
CA VAL A 118 2.94 12.08 -10.74
C VAL A 118 3.47 11.08 -9.73
N ASN A 119 2.97 9.85 -9.82
CA ASN A 119 3.49 8.77 -9.02
C ASN A 119 4.90 8.45 -9.52
N GLU A 120 5.92 8.64 -8.68
CA GLU A 120 7.31 8.33 -9.03
C GLU A 120 7.51 6.84 -9.26
N TYR A 121 6.66 5.99 -8.69
CA TYR A 121 6.64 4.55 -8.93
C TYR A 121 5.97 4.15 -10.24
N ARG A 122 5.46 5.10 -11.03
CA ARG A 122 5.01 4.83 -12.41
C ARG A 122 6.17 4.73 -13.40
N SER A 123 7.39 5.10 -12.98
CA SER A 123 8.62 4.68 -13.64
C SER A 123 9.28 3.57 -12.83
N GLU A 124 9.09 2.32 -13.27
CA GLU A 124 10.10 1.26 -13.41
C GLU A 124 9.36 -0.08 -13.45
N GLY A 125 9.28 -0.63 -14.66
CA GLY A 125 8.40 -1.74 -15.04
C GLY A 125 8.74 -3.08 -14.39
N SER A 126 9.77 -3.17 -13.56
CA SER A 126 10.24 -4.45 -13.01
C SER A 126 9.88 -4.65 -11.54
N ALA A 127 9.66 -5.90 -11.17
CA ALA A 127 9.47 -6.37 -9.81
C ALA A 127 10.74 -6.23 -8.95
N GLU A 128 11.91 -5.95 -9.56
CA GLU A 128 13.22 -5.93 -8.88
C GLU A 128 13.26 -4.84 -7.81
N ALA A 129 12.48 -3.77 -8.01
CA ALA A 129 12.32 -2.68 -7.05
C ALA A 129 11.78 -3.13 -5.68
N CYS A 130 11.29 -4.37 -5.56
CA CYS A 130 10.82 -4.96 -4.30
C CYS A 130 11.66 -6.13 -3.82
N PHE A 131 12.76 -6.44 -4.51
CA PHE A 131 13.76 -7.38 -4.04
C PHE A 131 14.83 -6.64 -3.25
N ILE A 132 14.69 -6.66 -1.93
CA ILE A 132 15.67 -6.07 -1.02
C ILE A 132 16.55 -7.20 -0.50
N GLU A 133 17.71 -7.43 -1.13
CA GLU A 133 18.62 -8.53 -0.78
C GLU A 133 18.95 -8.57 0.72
N THR A 134 19.21 -7.39 1.32
CA THR A 134 19.51 -7.29 2.75
C THR A 134 18.36 -7.74 3.64
N ALA A 135 17.11 -7.66 3.18
CA ALA A 135 15.96 -8.16 3.91
C ALA A 135 15.94 -9.68 4.02
N TRP A 136 16.73 -10.37 3.18
CA TRP A 136 16.90 -11.81 3.17
C TRP A 136 18.23 -12.28 3.76
N GLY A 137 19.01 -11.36 4.35
CA GLY A 137 20.31 -11.65 4.95
C GLY A 137 20.23 -12.35 6.31
N GLU A 138 21.31 -13.04 6.67
CA GLU A 138 21.47 -13.69 7.97
C GLU A 138 21.37 -12.69 9.13
N GLY A 139 20.80 -13.16 10.25
CA GLY A 139 20.66 -12.35 11.47
C GLY A 139 19.71 -11.16 11.31
N GLN A 140 18.92 -11.10 10.24
CA GLN A 140 17.91 -10.06 10.06
C GLN A 140 16.58 -10.50 10.64
N GLY A 141 15.86 -9.55 11.23
CA GLY A 141 14.48 -9.77 11.64
C GLY A 141 13.63 -8.52 11.46
N TYR A 142 12.32 -8.72 11.45
CA TYR A 142 11.35 -7.64 11.54
C TYR A 142 10.18 -8.03 12.43
N ASP A 143 9.61 -7.02 13.04
CA ASP A 143 8.37 -7.13 13.81
C ASP A 143 7.27 -6.40 13.04
N MET A 144 6.11 -7.05 12.90
CA MET A 144 4.95 -6.55 12.17
C MET A 144 3.71 -6.63 13.04
N TYR A 145 3.03 -5.49 13.19
CA TYR A 145 1.69 -5.42 13.76
C TYR A 145 0.69 -5.71 12.66
N LEU A 146 -0.23 -6.64 12.92
CA LEU A 146 -1.16 -7.17 11.95
C LEU A 146 -2.59 -6.90 12.36
N HIS A 147 -3.40 -6.62 11.36
CA HIS A 147 -4.84 -6.60 11.44
C HIS A 147 -5.36 -7.76 10.60
N LEU A 148 -5.89 -8.77 11.30
CA LEU A 148 -6.47 -9.96 10.70
C LEU A 148 -7.96 -9.73 10.57
N GLU A 149 -8.47 -9.77 9.33
CA GLU A 149 -9.90 -9.63 9.06
C GLU A 149 -10.49 -11.00 8.71
N ASP A 150 -11.02 -11.71 9.70
CA ASP A 150 -11.76 -12.94 9.47
C ASP A 150 -13.21 -12.61 9.07
N ASN A 151 -13.47 -12.63 7.76
CA ASN A 151 -14.83 -12.49 7.22
C ASN A 151 -15.72 -13.62 7.78
N PRO A 152 -16.88 -13.33 8.43
CA PRO A 152 -17.61 -12.05 8.34
C PRO A 152 -17.53 -11.08 9.52
N VAL A 153 -16.82 -11.31 10.64
CA VAL A 153 -16.99 -10.39 11.80
C VAL A 153 -15.80 -10.28 12.75
N GLU A 154 -14.77 -11.12 12.70
CA GLU A 154 -13.72 -11.04 13.73
C GLU A 154 -12.46 -10.35 13.21
N VAL A 155 -12.36 -9.08 13.57
CA VAL A 155 -11.13 -8.32 13.50
C VAL A 155 -10.28 -8.70 14.70
N ARG A 156 -9.09 -9.23 14.47
CA ARG A 156 -8.11 -9.52 15.53
C ARG A 156 -6.81 -8.81 15.25
N ASP A 157 -6.22 -8.28 16.32
CA ASP A 157 -4.88 -7.72 16.25
C ASP A 157 -3.85 -8.81 16.55
N GLY A 158 -2.82 -8.86 15.72
CA GLY A 158 -1.73 -9.82 15.82
C GLY A 158 -0.37 -9.13 15.83
N PHE A 159 0.61 -9.84 16.34
CA PHE A 159 2.01 -9.49 16.29
C PHE A 159 2.76 -10.63 15.61
N MET A 160 3.44 -10.32 14.50
CA MET A 160 4.32 -11.22 13.79
C MET A 160 5.76 -10.80 14.02
N ARG A 161 6.59 -11.76 14.41
CA ARG A 161 8.05 -11.64 14.39
C ARG A 161 8.61 -12.57 13.34
N ARG A 162 9.41 -12.05 12.43
CA ARG A 162 10.22 -12.86 11.51
C ARG A 162 11.69 -12.71 11.87
N SER A 163 12.41 -13.82 11.84
CA SER A 163 13.85 -13.87 12.11
C SER A 163 14.53 -14.83 11.15
N MET A 164 15.62 -14.40 10.55
CA MET A 164 16.51 -15.19 9.70
C MET A 164 17.64 -15.70 10.56
N ARG A 165 17.66 -17.01 10.82
CA ARG A 165 18.61 -17.66 11.73
C ARG A 165 19.88 -18.06 10.98
N ASP A 166 20.87 -18.54 11.74
CA ASP A 166 22.20 -18.94 11.26
C ASP A 166 22.15 -19.88 10.04
N GLU A 167 23.07 -19.66 9.11
CA GLU A 167 23.23 -20.40 7.86
C GLU A 167 23.52 -21.90 8.09
N PHE A 168 22.83 -22.77 7.33
CA PHE A 168 23.03 -24.23 7.38
C PHE A 168 23.85 -24.78 6.21
N SER A 169 24.87 -24.08 5.69
CA SER A 169 25.82 -24.68 4.74
C SER A 169 26.98 -23.76 4.37
N SER A 170 28.14 -24.33 4.07
CA SER A 170 29.19 -23.64 3.29
C SER A 170 29.17 -24.14 1.83
N GLY A 171 28.91 -23.25 0.86
CA GLY A 171 28.96 -23.54 -0.59
C GLY A 171 28.01 -22.64 -1.41
N ASP A 172 27.93 -22.86 -2.73
CA ASP A 172 27.15 -22.02 -3.67
C ASP A 172 25.62 -22.00 -3.40
N ASN A 173 25.10 -22.93 -2.61
CA ASN A 173 23.69 -22.98 -2.21
C ASN A 173 23.54 -22.64 -0.73
N ARG A 174 23.59 -21.35 -0.40
CA ARG A 174 23.38 -20.84 0.96
C ARG A 174 21.92 -21.06 1.37
N LEU A 175 21.70 -21.91 2.37
CA LEU A 175 20.37 -22.19 2.89
C LEU A 175 20.11 -21.43 4.20
N ILE A 176 19.05 -20.62 4.19
CA ILE A 176 18.69 -19.73 5.28
C ILE A 176 17.43 -20.26 5.96
N PRO A 177 17.50 -20.63 7.26
CA PRO A 177 16.34 -20.94 8.06
C PRO A 177 15.59 -19.64 8.43
N VAL A 178 14.33 -19.56 8.06
CA VAL A 178 13.45 -18.44 8.41
C VAL A 178 12.45 -18.92 9.45
N LEU A 179 12.38 -18.24 10.60
CA LEU A 179 11.31 -18.43 11.58
C LEU A 179 10.35 -17.25 11.53
N GLU A 180 9.07 -17.50 11.30
CA GLU A 180 7.97 -16.56 11.53
C GLU A 180 7.15 -17.04 12.72
N THR A 181 6.95 -16.17 13.70
CA THR A 181 6.05 -16.40 14.83
C THR A 181 4.94 -15.37 14.79
N LEU A 182 3.69 -15.81 14.67
CA LEU A 182 2.51 -14.98 14.74
C LEU A 182 1.76 -15.28 16.04
N GLN A 183 1.52 -14.23 16.81
CA GLN A 183 0.75 -14.23 18.04
C GLN A 183 -0.49 -13.36 17.81
N VAL A 184 -1.69 -13.90 18.04
CA VAL A 184 -2.95 -13.16 17.88
C VAL A 184 -3.57 -12.92 19.26
N ALA A 185 -3.88 -11.65 19.57
CA ALA A 185 -4.43 -11.26 20.86
C ALA A 185 -5.92 -11.64 20.98
N GLY A 186 -6.34 -12.15 22.15
CA GLY A 186 -7.71 -12.57 22.47
C GLY A 186 -7.79 -13.55 23.65
N ASP A 187 -8.98 -14.02 24.01
CA ASP A 187 -9.21 -14.96 25.13
C ASP A 187 -8.55 -16.34 24.92
N ASP A 188 -8.28 -16.70 23.66
CA ASP A 188 -7.56 -17.89 23.25
C ASP A 188 -6.33 -17.51 22.42
N GLU A 189 -5.27 -17.04 23.07
CA GLU A 189 -4.01 -16.72 22.40
C GLU A 189 -3.53 -17.87 21.49
N TYR A 190 -3.47 -17.62 20.18
CA TYR A 190 -2.99 -18.57 19.18
C TYR A 190 -1.55 -18.23 18.79
N HIS A 191 -0.67 -19.23 18.82
CA HIS A 191 0.68 -19.12 18.28
C HIS A 191 0.79 -19.94 17.00
N HIS A 192 1.08 -19.24 15.90
CA HIS A 192 1.44 -19.82 14.62
C HIS A 192 2.95 -19.70 14.44
N PHE A 193 3.60 -20.80 14.09
CA PHE A 193 5.02 -20.83 13.76
C PHE A 193 5.18 -21.35 12.35
N ILE A 194 5.92 -20.62 11.53
CA ILE A 194 6.32 -21.07 10.20
C ILE A 194 7.83 -21.11 10.17
N GLU A 195 8.40 -22.28 9.96
CA GLU A 195 9.84 -22.45 9.72
C GLU A 195 10.04 -22.78 8.24
N ARG A 196 10.82 -21.98 7.51
CA ARG A 196 11.14 -22.23 6.10
C ARG A 196 12.62 -22.45 5.90
N LEU A 197 12.96 -23.29 4.92
CA LEU A 197 14.31 -23.42 4.39
C LEU A 197 14.34 -22.76 3.01
N ILE A 198 15.12 -21.68 2.87
CA ILE A 198 15.17 -20.90 1.62
C ILE A 198 16.59 -20.78 1.07
N SER A 199 16.72 -20.46 -0.22
CA SER A 199 17.91 -19.85 -0.80
C SER A 199 17.55 -18.56 -1.53
N VAL A 200 18.51 -17.65 -1.64
CA VAL A 200 18.36 -16.34 -2.26
C VAL A 200 19.35 -16.25 -3.42
N ASP A 201 18.86 -15.81 -4.58
CA ASP A 201 19.66 -15.62 -5.79
C ASP A 201 19.60 -14.15 -6.16
N SER A 202 20.73 -13.47 -6.02
CA SER A 202 20.82 -12.02 -6.27
C SER A 202 21.18 -11.71 -7.72
N ASP A 203 21.83 -12.64 -8.43
CA ASP A 203 22.10 -12.52 -9.87
C ASP A 203 20.82 -12.62 -10.69
N VAL A 204 19.85 -13.39 -10.17
CA VAL A 204 18.50 -13.49 -10.70
C VAL A 204 17.53 -13.26 -9.53
N PRO A 205 17.10 -12.02 -9.26
CA PRO A 205 16.33 -11.61 -8.07
C PRO A 205 15.21 -12.59 -7.72
N MET A 206 15.50 -13.53 -6.82
CA MET A 206 14.61 -14.67 -6.58
C MET A 206 14.85 -15.29 -5.21
N VAL A 207 13.76 -15.77 -4.62
CA VAL A 207 13.79 -16.60 -3.41
C VAL A 207 13.28 -17.99 -3.75
N ARG A 208 14.03 -19.03 -3.40
CA ARG A 208 13.62 -20.43 -3.55
C ARG A 208 13.25 -21.00 -2.18
N ILE A 209 12.11 -21.67 -2.07
CA ILE A 209 11.61 -22.30 -0.85
C ILE A 209 11.65 -23.82 -1.04
N TYR A 210 12.43 -24.51 -0.21
CA TYR A 210 12.64 -25.97 -0.30
C TYR A 210 11.69 -26.73 0.61
N ASP A 211 11.51 -26.23 1.83
CA ASP A 211 10.67 -26.84 2.86
C ASP A 211 9.97 -25.76 3.69
N GLU A 212 8.79 -26.09 4.20
CA GLU A 212 8.01 -25.27 5.12
C GLU A 212 7.35 -26.12 6.22
N ASP A 213 7.58 -25.75 7.47
CA ASP A 213 7.01 -26.35 8.66
C ASP A 213 6.02 -25.37 9.30
N ILE A 214 4.72 -25.61 9.16
CA ILE A 214 3.66 -24.79 9.74
C ILE A 214 3.16 -25.46 11.01
N SER A 215 3.28 -24.82 12.16
CA SER A 215 2.79 -25.31 13.46
C SER A 215 1.80 -24.35 14.10
N ILE A 216 0.72 -24.88 14.66
CA ILE A 216 -0.30 -24.13 15.42
C ILE A 216 -0.41 -24.72 16.82
N TYR A 217 -0.35 -23.87 17.85
CA TYR A 217 -0.42 -24.27 19.25
C TYR A 217 -1.66 -23.67 19.94
N LYS A 218 -2.82 -24.32 19.74
CA LYS A 218 -4.00 -24.39 20.64
C LYS A 218 -5.28 -24.78 19.87
N PRO A 219 -6.23 -25.50 20.52
CA PRO A 219 -6.07 -26.21 21.80
C PRO A 219 -5.11 -27.40 21.71
N ASP A 220 -4.91 -27.94 20.50
CA ASP A 220 -3.97 -29.02 20.21
C ASP A 220 -2.83 -28.57 19.32
N ARG A 221 -1.64 -29.17 19.50
CA ARG A 221 -0.49 -28.93 18.63
C ARG A 221 -0.73 -29.65 17.30
N ARG A 222 -0.91 -28.87 16.23
CA ARG A 222 -0.95 -29.37 14.85
C ARG A 222 0.28 -28.87 14.10
N LYS A 223 0.91 -29.74 13.32
CA LYS A 223 2.02 -29.39 12.44
C LYS A 223 1.78 -29.98 11.05
N VAL A 224 2.04 -29.19 10.03
CA VAL A 224 2.13 -29.64 8.64
C VAL A 224 3.53 -29.35 8.15
N GLN A 225 4.21 -30.36 7.63
CA GLN A 225 5.48 -30.20 6.92
C GLN A 225 5.22 -30.30 5.43
N ILE A 226 5.75 -29.35 4.66
CA ILE A 226 5.59 -29.26 3.22
C ILE A 226 6.98 -29.30 2.60
N THR A 227 7.23 -30.28 1.73
CA THR A 227 8.44 -30.36 0.91
C THR A 227 8.08 -30.12 -0.54
N TYR A 228 8.85 -29.25 -1.21
CA TYR A 228 8.64 -28.85 -2.61
C TYR A 228 9.65 -29.54 -3.55
N ASP A 229 9.16 -30.18 -4.62
CA ASP A 229 10.01 -30.75 -5.68
C ASP A 229 9.47 -30.42 -7.10
N PRO A 230 10.14 -29.55 -7.87
CA PRO A 230 11.28 -28.71 -7.48
C PRO A 230 10.88 -27.64 -6.43
N PRO A 231 11.86 -26.90 -5.85
CA PRO A 231 11.59 -25.80 -4.93
C PRO A 231 10.60 -24.78 -5.48
N ARG A 232 9.80 -24.17 -4.61
CA ARG A 232 8.90 -23.07 -4.98
C ARG A 232 9.73 -21.80 -5.20
N ASN A 233 9.65 -21.19 -6.38
CA ASN A 233 10.35 -19.95 -6.67
C ASN A 233 9.41 -18.74 -6.53
N ILE A 234 9.92 -17.67 -5.94
CA ILE A 234 9.32 -16.34 -5.97
C ILE A 234 10.25 -15.43 -6.75
N ARG A 235 9.84 -15.05 -7.96
CA ARG A 235 10.63 -14.26 -8.93
C ARG A 235 10.39 -12.77 -8.77
N PHE A 236 11.44 -11.98 -8.67
CA PHE A 236 11.37 -10.53 -8.63
C PHE A 236 11.96 -9.87 -9.88
N ASP A 237 12.35 -10.62 -10.90
CA ASP A 237 12.85 -10.10 -12.17
C ASP A 237 11.75 -9.94 -13.24
N LEU A 238 10.48 -10.04 -12.84
CA LEU A 238 9.34 -9.96 -13.74
C LEU A 238 9.04 -8.50 -14.12
N GLU A 239 8.85 -8.26 -15.42
CA GLU A 239 8.32 -6.99 -15.94
C GLU A 239 6.80 -6.86 -15.69
N LEU A 240 6.28 -5.64 -15.84
CA LEU A 240 4.89 -5.30 -15.54
C LEU A 240 3.92 -6.14 -16.39
N GLY A 241 3.06 -6.90 -15.72
CA GLY A 241 2.11 -7.80 -16.35
C GLY A 241 2.74 -9.09 -16.90
N ALA A 242 4.05 -9.29 -16.76
CA ALA A 242 4.69 -10.54 -17.10
C ALA A 242 4.32 -11.63 -16.08
N SER A 243 4.24 -12.85 -16.58
CA SER A 243 3.91 -14.03 -15.78
C SER A 243 4.87 -15.16 -16.07
N ILE A 244 5.13 -15.97 -15.05
CA ILE A 244 5.86 -17.24 -15.15
C ILE A 244 5.01 -18.34 -14.53
N THR A 245 5.04 -19.54 -15.13
CA THR A 245 4.31 -20.70 -14.60
C THR A 245 5.28 -21.82 -14.30
N GLU A 246 5.17 -22.38 -13.10
CA GLU A 246 5.99 -23.48 -12.63
C GLU A 246 5.11 -24.59 -12.08
N THR A 247 5.47 -25.82 -12.38
CA THR A 247 4.80 -27.01 -11.85
C THR A 247 5.68 -27.69 -10.83
N ARG A 248 5.11 -28.08 -9.69
CA ARG A 248 5.82 -28.80 -8.63
C ARG A 248 4.95 -29.87 -7.99
N THR A 249 5.61 -30.84 -7.37
CA THR A 249 4.99 -31.78 -6.44
C THR A 249 5.19 -31.26 -5.02
N GLU A 250 4.11 -31.24 -4.24
CA GLU A 250 4.17 -30.90 -2.82
C GLU A 250 3.81 -32.14 -2.00
N THR A 251 4.70 -32.52 -1.08
CA THR A 251 4.46 -33.60 -0.11
C THR A 251 4.12 -32.98 1.23
N LEU A 252 2.91 -33.25 1.74
CA LEU A 252 2.38 -32.72 2.98
C LEU A 252 2.34 -33.83 4.03
N ARG A 253 3.08 -33.65 5.14
CA ARG A 253 3.05 -34.56 6.29
C ARG A 253 2.33 -33.91 7.46
N HIS A 254 1.26 -34.54 7.92
CA HIS A 254 0.42 -34.04 8.99
C HIS A 254 0.80 -34.69 10.32
N PHE A 255 0.92 -33.86 11.35
CA PHE A 255 1.23 -34.28 12.72
C PHE A 255 0.23 -33.66 13.70
N GLU A 256 -0.24 -34.46 14.66
CA GLU A 256 -1.06 -33.98 15.78
C GLU A 256 -0.45 -34.46 17.08
N GLY A 257 -0.30 -33.56 18.06
CA GLY A 257 0.38 -33.87 19.32
C GLY A 257 1.84 -34.31 19.12
N GLY A 258 2.46 -33.97 17.99
CA GLY A 258 3.81 -34.42 17.60
C GLY A 258 3.86 -35.84 16.99
N VAL A 259 2.72 -36.50 16.80
CA VAL A 259 2.63 -37.83 16.20
C VAL A 259 2.22 -37.69 14.75
N PHE A 260 2.98 -38.33 13.84
CA PHE A 260 2.63 -38.43 12.42
C PHE A 260 1.26 -39.09 12.24
N LYS A 261 0.42 -38.50 11.40
CA LYS A 261 -0.94 -38.98 11.12
C LYS A 261 -1.08 -39.49 9.71
N GLU A 262 -0.72 -38.67 8.74
CA GLU A 262 -0.86 -38.99 7.33
C GLU A 262 0.12 -38.19 6.47
N GLU A 263 0.33 -38.70 5.27
CA GLU A 263 1.06 -38.03 4.20
C GLU A 263 0.11 -37.91 3.00
N SER A 264 0.09 -36.73 2.39
CA SER A 264 -0.61 -36.49 1.14
C SER A 264 0.34 -35.86 0.13
N VAL A 265 0.09 -36.11 -1.15
CA VAL A 265 0.86 -35.55 -2.25
C VAL A 265 -0.11 -34.81 -3.15
N ARG A 266 0.27 -33.59 -3.55
CA ARG A 266 -0.49 -32.80 -4.52
C ARG A 266 0.43 -32.26 -5.60
N ASN A 267 -0.10 -32.17 -6.81
CA ASN A 267 0.55 -31.48 -7.92
C ASN A 267 0.04 -30.05 -7.97
N VAL A 268 0.94 -29.09 -8.08
CA VAL A 268 0.62 -27.67 -8.10
C VAL A 268 1.23 -27.06 -9.36
N SER A 269 0.38 -26.42 -10.18
CA SER A 269 0.81 -25.50 -11.23
C SER A 269 0.57 -24.08 -10.74
N GLU A 270 1.64 -23.34 -10.42
CA GLU A 270 1.56 -21.96 -9.94
C GLU A 270 1.97 -20.99 -11.05
N THR A 271 1.09 -20.06 -11.41
CA THR A 271 1.40 -18.90 -12.24
C THR A 271 1.62 -17.69 -11.34
N GLN A 272 2.84 -17.18 -11.29
CA GLN A 272 3.17 -15.90 -10.67
C GLN A 272 3.09 -14.79 -11.71
N THR A 273 2.39 -13.70 -11.39
CA THR A 273 2.29 -12.49 -12.23
C THR A 273 2.71 -11.28 -11.42
N TYR A 274 3.60 -10.45 -11.97
CA TYR A 274 3.85 -9.13 -11.42
C TYR A 274 2.77 -8.16 -11.88
N VAL A 275 1.92 -7.75 -10.97
CA VAL A 275 0.76 -6.89 -11.28
C VAL A 275 1.18 -5.42 -11.39
N GLY A 276 2.22 -5.03 -10.65
CA GLY A 276 2.79 -3.68 -10.69
C GLY A 276 2.98 -3.07 -9.30
N ARG A 277 3.41 -1.80 -9.28
CA ARG A 277 3.53 -1.02 -8.05
C ARG A 277 2.24 -0.28 -7.73
N GLU A 278 1.88 -0.25 -6.46
CA GLU A 278 0.80 0.57 -5.95
C GLU A 278 1.13 1.13 -4.56
N ILE A 279 0.21 1.89 -4.00
CA ILE A 279 0.38 2.48 -2.68
C ILE A 279 -0.74 1.99 -1.79
N VAL A 280 -0.34 1.34 -0.69
CA VAL A 280 -1.27 0.78 0.30
C VAL A 280 -1.20 1.58 1.59
N LYS A 281 -2.37 1.83 2.19
CA LYS A 281 -2.50 2.36 3.55
C LYS A 281 -3.07 1.27 4.46
N PRO A 282 -2.26 0.64 5.32
CA PRO A 282 -2.76 -0.29 6.32
C PRO A 282 -3.71 0.43 7.29
N ALA A 283 -4.77 -0.25 7.75
CA ALA A 283 -5.91 0.37 8.43
C ALA A 283 -5.56 1.14 9.73
N LEU A 284 -4.44 0.82 10.36
CA LEU A 284 -4.06 1.32 11.70
C LEU A 284 -2.85 2.25 11.71
N VAL A 285 -2.34 2.66 10.54
CA VAL A 285 -1.20 3.56 10.45
C VAL A 285 -1.49 4.78 9.58
N PRO A 286 -0.97 5.97 9.95
CA PRO A 286 -1.17 7.19 9.18
C PRO A 286 -0.31 7.24 7.91
N PHE A 287 0.53 6.24 7.68
CA PHE A 287 1.50 6.20 6.59
C PHE A 287 1.02 5.36 5.41
N PHE A 288 1.47 5.76 4.23
CA PHE A 288 1.27 5.05 2.98
C PHE A 288 2.57 4.33 2.62
N TYR A 289 2.45 3.07 2.19
CA TYR A 289 3.58 2.24 1.80
C TYR A 289 3.57 2.02 0.29
N PRO A 290 4.67 2.34 -0.40
CA PRO A 290 4.87 1.87 -1.76
C PRO A 290 5.11 0.37 -1.75
N VAL A 291 4.38 -0.35 -2.61
CA VAL A 291 4.40 -1.82 -2.63
C VAL A 291 4.44 -2.35 -4.06
N CYS A 292 5.05 -3.51 -4.27
CA CYS A 292 4.83 -4.35 -5.44
C CYS A 292 3.73 -5.35 -5.14
N ARG A 293 2.76 -5.46 -6.05
CA ARG A 293 1.73 -6.49 -6.00
C ARG A 293 2.10 -7.65 -6.93
N PHE A 294 2.02 -8.84 -6.38
CA PHE A 294 2.09 -10.09 -7.12
C PHE A 294 0.77 -10.84 -6.99
N GLU A 295 0.36 -11.50 -8.07
CA GLU A 295 -0.71 -12.48 -8.07
C GLU A 295 -0.13 -13.88 -8.31
N PHE A 296 -0.48 -14.83 -7.46
CA PHE A 296 -0.14 -16.24 -7.58
C PHE A 296 -1.44 -17.01 -7.81
N ARG A 297 -1.60 -17.56 -9.01
CA ARG A 297 -2.70 -18.46 -9.34
C ARG A 297 -2.21 -19.89 -9.28
N ARG A 298 -2.75 -20.69 -8.37
CA ARG A 298 -2.38 -22.09 -8.18
C ARG A 298 -3.50 -23.01 -8.62
N GLU A 299 -3.22 -23.85 -9.61
CA GLU A 299 -4.07 -24.99 -9.98
C GLU A 299 -3.54 -26.21 -9.23
N ILE A 300 -4.33 -26.71 -8.29
CA ILE A 300 -3.94 -27.77 -7.37
C ILE A 300 -4.73 -29.03 -7.70
N GLN A 301 -4.01 -30.14 -7.88
CA GLN A 301 -4.58 -31.48 -8.04
C GLN A 301 -4.12 -32.34 -6.88
N ASP A 302 -5.04 -32.75 -6.02
CA ASP A 302 -4.81 -33.67 -4.92
C ASP A 302 -5.67 -34.94 -5.07
N ARG A 303 -5.83 -35.71 -3.99
CA ARG A 303 -6.63 -36.94 -4.00
C ARG A 303 -8.13 -36.67 -4.12
N ASP A 304 -8.60 -35.52 -3.64
CA ASP A 304 -10.01 -35.18 -3.47
C ASP A 304 -10.54 -34.41 -4.70
N GLY A 305 -9.65 -33.83 -5.51
CA GLY A 305 -9.99 -33.29 -6.82
C GLY A 305 -9.02 -32.21 -7.32
N GLN A 306 -9.50 -31.42 -8.27
CA GLN A 306 -8.80 -30.24 -8.77
C GLN A 306 -9.51 -28.98 -8.26
N TYR A 307 -8.73 -28.02 -7.76
CA TYR A 307 -9.23 -26.70 -7.38
C TYR A 307 -8.23 -25.60 -7.69
N THR A 308 -8.68 -24.36 -7.67
CA THR A 308 -7.85 -23.18 -7.91
C THR A 308 -7.78 -22.33 -6.66
N GLU A 309 -6.57 -21.91 -6.30
CA GLU A 309 -6.30 -20.93 -5.27
C GLU A 309 -5.70 -19.68 -5.91
N ILE A 310 -6.18 -18.50 -5.53
CA ILE A 310 -5.63 -17.22 -5.99
C ILE A 310 -5.14 -16.45 -4.77
N GLU A 311 -3.85 -16.14 -4.77
CA GLU A 311 -3.19 -15.36 -3.73
C GLU A 311 -2.69 -14.04 -4.32
N ASN A 312 -2.94 -12.94 -3.63
CA ASN A 312 -2.33 -11.66 -3.90
C ASN A 312 -1.44 -11.29 -2.73
N LEU A 313 -0.21 -10.86 -3.02
CA LEU A 313 0.80 -10.53 -2.02
C LEU A 313 1.44 -9.18 -2.35
N TRP A 314 1.58 -8.34 -1.33
CA TRP A 314 2.15 -7.01 -1.47
C TRP A 314 3.44 -6.90 -0.67
N PHE A 315 4.56 -6.69 -1.35
CA PHE A 315 5.85 -6.43 -0.73
C PHE A 315 6.14 -4.95 -0.71
N ASP A 316 6.55 -4.41 0.43
CA ASP A 316 7.02 -3.03 0.50
C ASP A 316 8.33 -2.85 -0.30
N THR A 317 8.51 -1.68 -0.87
CA THR A 317 9.66 -1.43 -1.77
C THR A 317 10.90 -0.92 -1.03
N GLU A 318 10.85 -0.73 0.28
CA GLU A 318 11.96 -0.22 1.09
C GLU A 318 12.69 -1.36 1.79
N TYR A 319 11.95 -2.37 2.24
CA TYR A 319 12.46 -3.48 3.03
C TYR A 319 12.03 -4.87 2.50
N GLY A 320 11.25 -4.96 1.42
CA GLY A 320 10.88 -6.25 0.83
C GLY A 320 10.02 -7.14 1.74
N ILE A 321 9.29 -6.53 2.68
CA ILE A 321 8.46 -7.18 3.68
C ILE A 321 7.03 -7.31 3.14
N PRO A 322 6.37 -8.48 3.28
CA PRO A 322 4.97 -8.62 2.93
C PRO A 322 4.07 -7.79 3.86
N LEU A 323 3.40 -6.77 3.33
CA LEU A 323 2.51 -5.87 4.07
C LEU A 323 1.05 -6.25 4.01
N ARG A 324 0.66 -6.95 2.94
CA ARG A 324 -0.72 -7.37 2.71
C ARG A 324 -0.74 -8.72 2.01
N GLN A 325 -1.73 -9.55 2.34
CA GLN A 325 -1.97 -10.83 1.69
C GLN A 325 -3.47 -11.10 1.61
N ILE A 326 -3.93 -11.52 0.44
CA ILE A 326 -5.32 -11.93 0.21
C ILE A 326 -5.29 -13.29 -0.49
N ILE A 327 -5.96 -14.30 0.06
CA ILE A 327 -6.08 -15.64 -0.55
C ILE A 327 -7.57 -15.92 -0.76
N ASN A 328 -7.95 -16.28 -1.99
CA ASN A 328 -9.34 -16.55 -2.40
C ASN A 328 -10.32 -15.45 -1.99
N GLY A 329 -9.87 -14.19 -2.07
CA GLY A 329 -10.65 -13.00 -1.69
C GLY A 329 -10.74 -12.73 -0.18
N ARG A 330 -10.09 -13.55 0.65
CA ARG A 330 -10.04 -13.37 2.11
C ARG A 330 -8.72 -12.73 2.52
N GLN A 331 -8.74 -11.70 3.34
CA GLN A 331 -7.55 -10.95 3.75
C GLN A 331 -6.90 -11.62 4.96
N TYR A 332 -5.65 -12.04 4.81
CA TYR A 332 -4.88 -12.76 5.84
C TYR A 332 -3.84 -11.89 6.51
N ILE A 333 -3.31 -10.90 5.80
CA ILE A 333 -2.28 -10.00 6.30
C ILE A 333 -2.70 -8.60 5.90
N THR A 334 -2.69 -7.67 6.86
CA THR A 334 -2.58 -6.24 6.62
C THR A 334 -1.86 -5.66 7.81
N GLY A 335 -0.67 -5.10 7.62
CA GLY A 335 0.15 -4.71 8.74
C GLY A 335 1.06 -3.54 8.49
N SER A 336 1.70 -3.12 9.56
CA SER A 336 2.82 -2.18 9.55
C SER A 336 3.97 -2.81 10.29
N PHE A 337 5.19 -2.59 9.83
CA PHE A 337 6.39 -3.15 10.42
C PHE A 337 7.24 -2.06 11.08
N THR A 338 8.08 -2.48 12.02
CA THR A 338 9.28 -1.74 12.41
C THR A 338 10.39 -2.09 11.43
N PRO A 339 11.23 -1.12 11.00
CA PRO A 339 12.37 -1.40 10.12
C PRO A 339 13.17 -2.63 10.56
N PRO A 340 13.74 -3.40 9.62
CA PRO A 340 14.57 -4.55 9.92
C PRO A 340 15.65 -4.20 10.94
N HIS A 341 15.88 -5.12 11.89
CA HIS A 341 16.87 -4.97 12.93
C HIS A 341 17.74 -6.23 13.04
N PRO A 342 19.01 -6.09 13.48
CA PRO A 342 19.85 -7.24 13.76
C PRO A 342 19.28 -8.05 14.93
N TYR A 343 19.19 -9.36 14.75
CA TYR A 343 18.72 -10.32 15.75
C TYR A 343 19.85 -10.88 16.62
#